data_AF-A0A1G7PTQ8-F1
#
_entry.id   AF-A0A1G7PTQ8-F1
#
_cell.length_a   1.000
_cell.length_b   1.000
_cell.length_c   1.000
_cell.angle_alpha   90.00
_cell.angle_beta   90.00
_cell.angle_gamma   90.00
#
_symmetry.space_group_name_H-M   'P 1'
#
loop_
_entity.id
_entity.type
_entity.pdbx_description
1 polymer ?
#
loop_
_entity_poly.entity_id
_entity_poly.type
_entity_poly.pdbx_seq_one_letter_code
_entity_poly.pdbx_strand_id
1 'polypeptide(L)'
;MNDESWADLVDRFVDGDVTPGHMFGCAGLRAGRRFFAIRWHEQLVVKLPPARLAQLVDGGDGRPFEPMEGRRMNGWIVLGGPADRADVVEEARAYVAALA
;
A
#
# COMPACT_ATOMS: atom_id res chain seq x y z
N MET A 1 -6.97 7.30 15.69
CA MET A 1 -6.91 6.17 14.74
C MET A 1 -7.75 6.61 13.56
N ASN A 2 -7.11 7.23 12.56
CA ASN A 2 -7.85 7.81 11.44
C ASN A 2 -8.18 6.66 10.47
N ASP A 3 -9.45 6.28 10.41
CA ASP A 3 -9.93 5.32 9.41
C ASP A 3 -10.08 6.07 8.07
N GLU A 4 -8.94 6.44 7.47
CA GLU A 4 -8.95 7.16 6.18
C GLU A 4 -9.47 6.22 5.09
N SER A 5 -10.52 6.68 4.40
CA SER A 5 -11.07 5.96 3.26
C SER A 5 -10.07 5.96 2.10
N TRP A 6 -10.28 5.08 1.12
CA TRP A 6 -9.47 5.12 -0.10
C TRP A 6 -9.55 6.48 -0.82
N ALA A 7 -10.71 7.13 -0.81
CA ALA A 7 -10.88 8.42 -1.45
C ALA A 7 -10.06 9.51 -0.75
N ASP A 8 -10.03 9.51 0.58
CA ASP A 8 -9.23 10.45 1.38
C ASP A 8 -7.72 10.24 1.12
N LEU A 9 -7.27 8.99 1.04
CA LEU A 9 -5.90 8.67 0.67
C LEU A 9 -5.56 9.13 -0.75
N VAL A 10 -6.48 9.02 -1.70
CA VAL A 10 -6.24 9.54 -3.05
C VAL A 10 -6.12 11.05 -3.04
N ASP A 11 -7.05 11.76 -2.38
CA ASP A 11 -7.02 13.23 -2.29
C ASP A 11 -5.74 13.75 -1.61
N ARG A 12 -5.32 13.08 -0.53
CA ARG A 12 -4.14 13.44 0.25
C ARG A 12 -2.82 13.24 -0.48
N PHE A 13 -2.70 12.15 -1.24
CA PHE A 13 -1.41 11.72 -1.80
C PHE A 13 -1.21 12.07 -3.27
N VAL A 14 -2.26 12.38 -4.03
CA VAL A 14 -2.10 12.78 -5.43
C VAL A 14 -1.46 14.16 -5.51
N ASP A 15 -0.35 14.25 -6.22
CA ASP A 15 0.42 15.47 -6.42
C ASP A 15 1.19 15.43 -7.76
N GLY A 16 2.22 16.27 -7.93
CA GLY A 16 3.02 16.30 -9.16
C GLY A 16 3.79 15.00 -9.43
N ASP A 17 4.15 14.25 -8.39
CA ASP A 17 4.95 13.02 -8.48
C ASP A 17 4.11 11.75 -8.34
N VAL A 18 2.97 11.84 -7.65
CA VAL A 18 2.04 10.75 -7.39
C VAL A 18 0.79 10.89 -8.24
N THR A 19 0.48 9.85 -9.00
CA THR A 19 -0.69 9.82 -9.87
C THR A 19 -1.56 8.59 -9.63
N PRO A 20 -2.89 8.69 -9.79
CA PRO A 20 -3.75 7.51 -9.83
C PRO A 20 -3.48 6.63 -11.04
N GLY A 21 -3.78 5.34 -10.90
CA GLY A 21 -3.72 4.38 -11.99
C GLY A 21 -4.44 3.08 -11.63
N HIS A 22 -4.31 2.08 -12.51
CA HIS A 22 -4.87 0.76 -12.27
C HIS A 22 -3.80 -0.32 -12.30
N MET A 23 -3.85 -1.23 -11.33
CA MET A 23 -3.00 -2.42 -11.23
C MET A 23 -3.86 -3.60 -10.78
N PHE A 24 -3.73 -4.75 -11.45
CA PHE A 24 -4.57 -5.95 -11.21
C PHE A 24 -6.09 -5.70 -11.31
N GLY A 25 -6.51 -4.78 -12.18
CA GLY A 25 -7.92 -4.39 -12.29
C GLY A 25 -8.43 -3.50 -11.16
N CYS A 26 -7.58 -3.15 -10.18
CA CYS A 26 -7.91 -2.32 -9.04
C CYS A 26 -7.33 -0.92 -9.17
N ALA A 27 -7.96 0.05 -8.49
CA ALA A 27 -7.42 1.40 -8.36
C ALA A 27 -6.14 1.38 -7.51
N GLY A 28 -5.17 2.24 -7.88
CA GLY A 28 -3.88 2.35 -7.20
C GLY A 28 -3.25 3.72 -7.31
N LEU A 29 -2.27 3.97 -6.45
CA LEU A 29 -1.39 5.13 -6.48
C LEU A 29 0.00 4.69 -6.92
N ARG A 30 0.63 5.49 -7.80
CA ARG A 30 1.99 5.29 -8.27
C ARG A 30 2.82 6.57 -8.19
N ALA A 31 4.08 6.41 -7.80
CA ALA A 31 5.10 7.45 -7.91
C ALA A 31 5.94 7.14 -9.16
N GLY A 32 5.93 8.03 -10.15
CA GLY A 32 6.48 7.73 -11.47
C GLY A 32 5.92 6.43 -12.06
N ARG A 33 6.77 5.44 -12.33
CA ARG A 33 6.35 4.14 -12.91
C ARG A 33 6.03 3.05 -11.88
N ARG A 34 6.17 3.32 -10.58
CA ARG A 34 6.08 2.30 -9.52
C ARG A 34 4.83 2.51 -8.67
N PHE A 35 3.97 1.50 -8.61
CA PHE A 35 2.84 1.49 -7.68
C PHE A 35 3.31 1.22 -6.25
N PHE A 36 2.67 1.89 -5.30
CA PHE A 36 2.97 1.74 -3.87
C PHE A 36 1.73 1.51 -3.00
N ALA A 37 0.53 1.81 -3.49
CA ALA A 37 -0.73 1.50 -2.80
C ALA A 37 -1.81 1.09 -3.81
N ILE A 38 -2.65 0.11 -3.46
CA ILE A 38 -3.82 -0.33 -4.23
C ILE A 38 -5.01 -0.60 -3.30
N ARG A 39 -6.22 -0.44 -3.84
CA ARG A 39 -7.48 -0.86 -3.19
C ARG A 39 -7.90 -2.24 -3.70
N TRP A 40 -7.61 -3.30 -2.94
CA TRP A 40 -7.95 -4.68 -3.27
C TRP A 40 -9.13 -5.18 -2.45
N HIS A 41 -10.28 -5.46 -3.07
CA HIS A 41 -11.49 -5.96 -2.39
C HIS A 41 -11.78 -5.19 -1.09
N GLU A 42 -11.81 -3.85 -1.18
CA GLU A 42 -12.01 -2.90 -0.07
C GLU A 42 -10.86 -2.77 0.94
N GLN A 43 -9.84 -3.62 0.82
CA GLN A 43 -8.65 -3.57 1.65
C GLN A 43 -7.58 -2.66 1.04
N LEU A 44 -6.80 -2.03 1.91
CA LEU A 44 -5.62 -1.28 1.51
C LEU A 44 -4.43 -2.22 1.43
N VAL A 45 -3.77 -2.23 0.28
CA VAL A 45 -2.55 -3.01 0.07
C VAL A 45 -1.44 -2.06 -0.31
N VAL A 46 -0.32 -2.15 0.39
CA VAL A 46 0.81 -1.23 0.24
C VAL A 46 2.11 -1.98 -0.03
N LYS A 47 3.04 -1.31 -0.69
CA LYS A 47 4.38 -1.82 -0.97
C LYS A 47 5.37 -1.31 0.07
N LEU A 48 5.98 -2.22 0.83
CA LEU A 48 6.89 -1.87 1.93
C LEU A 48 8.24 -2.60 1.83
N PRO A 49 9.29 -2.08 2.48
CA PRO A 49 10.53 -2.81 2.68
C PRO A 49 10.28 -4.16 3.39
N PRO A 50 11.05 -5.22 3.07
CA PRO A 50 10.85 -6.56 3.67
C PRO A 50 10.84 -6.58 5.20
N ALA A 51 11.72 -5.79 5.84
CA ALA A 51 11.79 -5.69 7.30
C ALA A 51 10.51 -5.10 7.91
N ARG A 52 9.97 -4.03 7.31
CA ARG A 52 8.73 -3.38 7.77
C ARG A 52 7.52 -4.28 7.56
N LEU A 53 7.47 -5.00 6.44
CA LEU A 53 6.43 -6.00 6.19
C LEU A 53 6.44 -7.08 7.27
N ALA A 54 7.62 -7.64 7.59
CA ALA A 54 7.74 -8.65 8.65
C ALA A 54 7.26 -8.12 10.00
N GLN A 55 7.62 -6.88 10.36
CA GLN A 55 7.18 -6.24 11.60
C GLN A 55 5.65 -6.12 11.69
N LEU A 56 4.98 -5.67 10.62
CA LEU A 56 3.52 -5.52 10.61
C LEU A 56 2.80 -6.89 10.66
N VAL A 57 3.37 -7.91 10.02
CA VAL A 57 2.81 -9.27 10.09
C VAL A 57 2.97 -9.86 11.49
N ASP A 58 4.14 -9.71 12.11
CA ASP A 58 4.41 -10.19 13.48
C ASP A 58 3.55 -9.48 14.53
N GLY A 59 3.31 -8.18 14.35
CA GLY A 59 2.42 -7.38 15.18
C GLY A 59 0.92 -7.63 14.97
N GLY A 60 0.53 -8.41 13.95
CA GLY A 60 -0.87 -8.63 13.59
C GLY A 60 -1.55 -7.45 12.88
N ASP A 61 -0.78 -6.45 12.46
CA ASP A 61 -1.26 -5.24 11.78
C ASP A 61 -1.48 -5.43 10.28
N GLY A 62 -1.12 -6.59 9.75
CA GLY A 62 -1.36 -6.94 8.35
C GLY A 62 -1.00 -8.37 8.01
N ARG A 63 -1.26 -8.74 6.77
CA ARG A 63 -0.97 -10.07 6.22
C ARG A 63 -0.32 -9.96 4.85
N PRO A 64 0.53 -10.92 4.46
CA PRO A 64 1.10 -10.94 3.11
C PRO A 64 0.03 -10.83 2.02
N PHE A 65 0.32 -10.05 0.98
CA PHE A 65 -0.59 -9.94 -0.15
C PHE A 65 -0.49 -11.14 -1.07
N GLU A 66 -1.64 -11.78 -1.29
CA GLU A 66 -1.81 -12.93 -2.17
C GLU A 66 -3.00 -12.65 -3.11
N PRO A 67 -2.76 -12.04 -4.29
CA PRO A 67 -3.84 -11.68 -5.23
C PRO A 67 -4.48 -12.91 -5.90
N MET A 68 -3.79 -14.04 -5.92
CA MET A 68 -4.27 -15.31 -6.47
C MET A 68 -3.85 -16.43 -5.52
N GLU A 69 -4.73 -17.42 -5.34
CA GLU A 69 -4.48 -18.57 -4.46
C GLU A 69 -3.12 -19.22 -4.75
N GLY A 70 -2.29 -19.34 -3.71
CA GLY A 70 -0.94 -19.90 -3.78
C GLY A 70 0.12 -18.98 -4.39
N ARG A 71 -0.22 -17.75 -4.80
CA ARG A 71 0.71 -16.81 -5.46
C ARG A 71 0.87 -15.51 -4.67
N ARG A 72 1.72 -15.58 -3.65
CA ARG A 72 2.16 -14.41 -2.87
C ARG A 72 2.90 -13.40 -3.74
N MET A 73 2.58 -12.12 -3.56
CA MET A 73 3.30 -11.00 -4.19
C MET A 73 4.30 -10.41 -3.19
N ASN A 74 5.60 -10.58 -3.47
CA ASN A 74 6.65 -10.12 -2.56
C ASN A 74 6.69 -8.59 -2.43
N GLY A 75 6.91 -8.13 -1.20
CA GLY A 75 6.99 -6.72 -0.85
C GLY A 75 5.63 -6.02 -0.73
N TRP A 76 4.52 -6.77 -0.82
CA TRP A 76 3.16 -6.23 -0.66
C TRP A 76 2.47 -6.85 0.56
N ILE A 77 1.74 -6.01 1.29
CA ILE A 77 1.00 -6.39 2.50
C ILE A 77 -0.40 -5.82 2.43
N VAL A 78 -1.38 -6.62 2.83
CA VAL A 78 -2.75 -6.16 3.11
C VAL A 78 -2.76 -5.65 4.55
N LEU A 79 -3.12 -4.38 4.74
CA LEU A 79 -3.23 -3.79 6.08
C LEU A 79 -4.54 -4.25 6.74
N GLY A 80 -4.44 -4.68 8.00
CA GLY A 80 -5.53 -5.31 8.75
C GLY A 80 -5.64 -4.90 10.21
N GLY A 81 -4.85 -3.92 10.66
CA GLY A 81 -4.80 -3.47 12.06
C GLY A 81 -5.03 -1.96 12.26
N PRO A 82 -4.85 -1.46 13.50
CA PRO A 82 -5.03 -0.05 13.88
C PRO A 82 -3.97 0.91 13.32
N ALA A 83 -3.01 0.41 12.55
CA ALA A 83 -1.97 1.22 11.94
C ALA A 83 -2.59 2.40 11.18
N ASP A 84 -2.02 3.59 11.37
CA ASP A 84 -2.49 4.77 10.67
C ASP A 84 -2.25 4.60 9.16
N ARG A 85 -3.35 4.53 8.42
CA ARG A 85 -3.34 4.19 7.00
C ARG A 85 -2.54 5.21 6.19
N ALA A 86 -2.62 6.48 6.55
CA ALA A 86 -1.88 7.52 5.85
C ALA A 86 -0.38 7.41 6.11
N ASP A 87 0.03 7.19 7.36
CA ASP A 87 1.46 7.04 7.70
C ASP A 87 2.09 5.87 6.92
N VAL A 88 1.39 4.75 6.85
CA VAL A 88 1.88 3.57 6.11
C VAL A 88 1.91 3.80 4.60
N VAL A 89 0.97 4.58 4.05
CA VAL A 89 0.97 4.95 2.62
C VAL A 89 2.11 5.93 2.30
N GLU A 90 2.44 6.86 3.20
CA GLU A 90 3.61 7.74 3.08
C GLU A 90 4.92 6.94 3.15
N GLU A 91 5.03 5.99 4.09
CA GLU A 91 6.17 5.05 4.13
C GLU A 91 6.34 4.31 2.79
N ALA A 92 5.23 3.83 2.21
CA ALA A 92 5.24 3.12 0.92
C ALA A 92 5.65 4.03 -0.24
N ARG A 93 5.16 5.28 -0.26
CA ARG A 93 5.56 6.31 -1.23
C ARG A 93 7.06 6.57 -1.14
N ALA A 94 7.57 6.85 0.05
CA ALA A 94 8.99 7.13 0.30
C ALA A 94 9.88 5.96 -0.15
N TYR A 95 9.45 4.72 0.14
CA TYR A 95 10.17 3.52 -0.28
C TYR A 95 10.30 3.42 -1.80
N VAL A 96 9.20 3.57 -2.56
CA VAL A 96 9.28 3.46 -4.03
C VAL A 96 9.99 4.63 -4.69
N ALA A 97 9.98 5.81 -4.07
CA ALA A 97 10.73 6.97 -4.52
C ALA A 97 12.25 6.77 -4.32
N ALA A 98 12.67 6.11 -3.23
CA ALA A 98 14.07 5.77 -3.00
C ALA A 98 14.62 4.65 -3.90
N LEU A 99 13.73 3.85 -4.51
CA LEU A 99 14.10 2.83 -5.51
C LEU A 99 14.26 3.42 -6.93
N ALA A 100 14.04 4.73 -7.10
CA ALA A 100 13.89 5.37 -8.40
C ALA A 100 15.17 5.57 -9.17
#